data_AF-K1HBT0-F1
#
_entry.id   AF-K1HBT0-F1
#
_cell.length_a   1.000
_cell.length_b   1.000
_cell.length_c   1.000
_cell.angle_alpha   90.00
_cell.angle_beta   90.00
_cell.angle_gamma   90.00
#
_symmetry.space_group_name_H-M   'P 1'
#
loop_
_entity.id
_entity.type
_entity.pdbx_description
1 polymer ?
#
loop_
_entity_poly.entity_id
_entity_poly.type
_entity_poly.pdbx_seq_one_letter_code
_entity_poly.pdbx_strand_id
1 'polypeptide(L)'
;TKILKNMENIEIIEEEFTEIPEDKIVIIASGPLTSDKLFEKISEITGEESLYFYDAAAPIVTFESINMDIAYFQSRYGKGDGEYINCPMNKEEYYNFYNELIKAERAELKNFEKEKLFDACMPIEKIAMSGEKTMTFGPLKPKGLINPKTDKMDYAVVQLRQDDKEGKLYNIVGFQTNLKFGEQKRVFSMIPGLENAEFVRYGVMHRNTFINSTKLLDKTLKLKNKDNVYFAGQITGGEGYVTAIATGMYAAINVANRLNGEKEFILEDISEIGAIVNYITEEKKKFQPMGANFGIIRSLDENIRDKKEKYRRLSQRAIEYLKKSIKGV
;
A
#
# COMPACT_ATOMS: atom_id res chain seq x y z
N THR A 1 7.39 9.50 -19.09
CA THR A 1 6.55 9.96 -20.22
C THR A 1 7.21 9.90 -21.59
N LYS A 2 8.55 9.77 -21.73
CA LYS A 2 9.24 9.75 -23.05
C LYS A 2 8.67 8.75 -24.06
N ILE A 3 8.30 7.54 -23.64
CA ILE A 3 7.68 6.53 -24.51
C ILE A 3 6.32 7.03 -25.03
N LEU A 4 5.47 7.55 -24.14
CA LEU A 4 4.13 8.06 -24.49
C LEU A 4 4.20 9.27 -25.43
N LYS A 5 5.16 10.18 -25.23
CA LYS A 5 5.36 11.37 -26.10
C LYS A 5 5.69 11.03 -27.55
N ASN A 6 6.10 9.79 -27.85
CA ASN A 6 6.46 9.34 -29.19
C ASN A 6 5.37 8.47 -29.86
N MET A 7 4.21 8.28 -29.21
CA MET A 7 3.10 7.49 -29.76
C MET A 7 2.16 8.40 -30.57
N GLU A 8 1.86 8.03 -31.82
CA GLU A 8 1.07 8.83 -32.76
C GLU A 8 -0.36 9.12 -32.26
N ASN A 9 -0.97 8.15 -31.55
CA ASN A 9 -2.34 8.25 -31.06
C ASN A 9 -2.44 8.82 -29.63
N ILE A 10 -1.37 9.41 -29.10
CA ILE A 10 -1.35 9.96 -27.72
C ILE A 10 -0.98 11.43 -27.74
N GLU A 11 -1.93 12.26 -27.30
CA GLU A 11 -1.70 13.65 -26.95
C GLU A 11 -1.46 13.77 -25.42
N ILE A 12 -0.44 14.54 -25.02
CA ILE A 12 -0.17 14.80 -23.60
C ILE A 12 -0.43 16.28 -23.32
N ILE A 13 -1.40 16.53 -22.44
CA ILE A 13 -1.75 17.87 -21.95
C ILE A 13 -1.28 17.97 -20.50
N GLU A 14 -0.35 18.89 -20.22
CA GLU A 14 0.26 19.09 -18.90
C GLU A 14 -0.54 20.12 -18.08
N GLU A 15 -1.81 19.82 -17.81
CA GLU A 15 -2.76 20.71 -17.10
C GLU A 15 -3.51 19.97 -15.98
N GLU A 16 -4.09 20.73 -15.04
CA GLU A 16 -5.00 20.18 -14.03
C GLU A 16 -6.33 19.79 -14.69
N PHE A 17 -6.72 18.52 -14.58
CA PHE A 17 -8.02 18.06 -15.08
C PHE A 17 -9.13 18.35 -14.05
N THR A 18 -9.94 19.37 -14.31
CA THR A 18 -10.92 19.88 -13.33
C THR A 18 -12.39 19.69 -13.72
N GLU A 19 -12.67 19.19 -14.93
CA GLU A 19 -14.04 19.00 -15.43
C GLU A 19 -14.14 17.67 -16.17
N ILE A 20 -15.21 16.92 -15.91
CA ILE A 20 -15.44 15.60 -16.54
C ILE A 20 -16.39 15.80 -17.72
N PRO A 21 -15.90 15.70 -18.98
CA PRO A 21 -16.75 15.89 -20.16
C PRO A 21 -17.87 14.85 -20.24
N GLU A 22 -19.03 15.27 -20.73
CA GLU A 22 -20.21 14.40 -20.89
C GLU A 22 -20.20 13.60 -22.20
N ASP A 23 -19.52 14.12 -23.21
CA ASP A 23 -19.51 13.60 -24.59
C ASP A 23 -18.30 12.70 -24.90
N LYS A 24 -17.37 12.53 -23.95
CA LYS A 24 -16.15 11.74 -24.12
C LYS A 24 -16.11 10.58 -23.14
N ILE A 25 -15.43 9.49 -23.52
CA ILE A 25 -15.07 8.43 -22.58
C ILE A 25 -13.86 8.89 -21.75
N VAL A 26 -13.96 8.77 -20.44
CA VAL A 26 -12.94 9.24 -19.48
C VAL A 26 -12.51 8.08 -18.58
N ILE A 27 -11.20 7.88 -18.43
CA ILE A 27 -10.62 7.01 -17.40
C ILE A 27 -9.96 7.89 -16.35
N ILE A 28 -10.50 7.90 -15.14
CA ILE A 28 -9.94 8.65 -14.00
C ILE A 28 -8.94 7.76 -13.27
N ALA A 29 -7.66 8.15 -13.33
CA ALA A 29 -6.54 7.45 -12.70
C ALA A 29 -5.61 8.39 -11.91
N SER A 30 -6.19 9.39 -11.24
CA SER A 30 -5.49 10.45 -10.50
C SER A 30 -4.77 10.00 -9.22
N GLY A 31 -5.00 8.77 -8.79
CA GLY A 31 -4.32 8.18 -7.64
C GLY A 31 -4.72 8.80 -6.28
N PRO A 32 -3.91 8.58 -5.23
CA PRO A 32 -4.29 8.92 -3.86
C PRO A 32 -4.29 10.43 -3.58
N LEU A 33 -3.55 11.22 -4.37
CA LEU A 33 -3.42 12.67 -4.23
C LEU A 33 -4.24 13.41 -5.30
N THR A 34 -5.47 12.96 -5.52
CA THR A 34 -6.43 13.63 -6.41
C THR A 34 -6.64 15.08 -5.95
N SER A 35 -6.58 16.05 -6.88
CA SER A 35 -6.73 17.46 -6.54
C SER A 35 -8.12 17.78 -5.99
N ASP A 36 -8.23 18.84 -5.18
CA ASP A 36 -9.49 19.21 -4.53
C ASP A 36 -10.61 19.48 -5.54
N LYS A 37 -10.31 20.16 -6.67
CA LYS A 37 -11.30 20.42 -7.72
C LYS A 37 -11.80 19.15 -8.39
N LEU A 38 -10.90 18.22 -8.74
CA LEU A 38 -11.31 16.95 -9.33
C LEU A 38 -12.07 16.09 -8.31
N PHE A 39 -11.68 16.14 -7.04
CA PHE A 39 -12.39 15.49 -5.95
C PHE A 39 -13.84 15.96 -5.86
N GLU A 40 -14.08 17.27 -5.89
CA GLU A 40 -15.44 17.85 -5.88
C GLU A 40 -16.28 17.29 -7.03
N LYS A 41 -15.75 17.26 -8.25
CA LYS A 41 -16.45 16.68 -9.41
C LYS A 41 -16.72 15.20 -9.28
N ILE A 42 -15.77 14.43 -8.75
CA ILE A 42 -15.98 13.00 -8.50
C ILE A 42 -17.08 12.81 -7.46
N SER A 43 -17.09 13.62 -6.38
CA SER A 43 -18.14 13.60 -5.36
C SER A 43 -19.51 13.91 -5.95
N GLU A 44 -19.62 14.91 -6.83
CA GLU A 44 -20.86 15.25 -7.53
C GLU A 44 -21.39 14.08 -8.38
N ILE A 45 -20.55 13.47 -9.22
CA ILE A 45 -21.01 12.39 -10.12
C ILE A 45 -21.25 11.06 -9.40
N THR A 46 -20.61 10.83 -8.25
CA THR A 46 -20.76 9.60 -7.47
C THR A 46 -21.85 9.71 -6.39
N GLY A 47 -22.22 10.93 -5.98
CA GLY A 47 -23.12 11.16 -4.86
C GLY A 47 -22.50 10.80 -3.51
N GLU A 48 -21.17 10.65 -3.43
CA GLU A 48 -20.46 10.33 -2.19
C GLU A 48 -19.74 11.57 -1.63
N GLU A 49 -20.07 11.93 -0.39
CA GLU A 49 -19.43 13.02 0.35
C GLU A 49 -18.05 12.63 0.95
N SER A 50 -17.63 11.37 0.79
CA SER A 50 -16.55 10.77 1.60
C SER A 50 -15.71 9.75 0.84
N LEU A 51 -14.82 10.25 -0.02
CA LEU A 51 -13.96 9.44 -0.90
C LEU A 51 -12.50 9.37 -0.38
N TYR A 52 -12.25 9.11 0.89
CA TYR A 52 -10.86 9.10 1.40
C TYR A 52 -10.62 8.15 2.58
N PHE A 53 -9.41 7.60 2.65
CA PHE A 53 -8.83 6.95 3.83
C PHE A 53 -7.57 7.71 4.26
N TYR A 54 -7.04 7.37 5.43
CA TYR A 54 -5.76 7.91 5.86
C TYR A 54 -4.68 6.83 5.86
N ASP A 55 -3.55 7.11 5.20
CA ASP A 55 -2.32 6.31 5.25
C ASP A 55 -1.31 7.02 6.14
N ALA A 56 -0.59 6.28 6.95
CA ALA A 56 0.41 6.85 7.84
C ALA A 56 1.79 6.70 7.19
N ALA A 57 2.52 7.80 7.05
CA ALA A 57 3.92 7.76 6.63
C ALA A 57 4.83 7.41 7.83
N ALA A 58 5.88 6.65 7.56
CA ALA A 58 6.93 6.41 8.54
C ALA A 58 7.97 7.56 8.54
N PRO A 59 8.62 7.83 9.69
CA PRO A 59 9.70 8.81 9.78
C PRO A 59 10.92 8.44 8.94
N ILE A 60 11.70 9.45 8.59
CA ILE A 60 13.01 9.32 7.94
C ILE A 60 14.07 9.97 8.84
N VAL A 61 15.19 9.26 9.00
CA VAL A 61 16.36 9.71 9.75
C VAL A 61 17.60 9.81 8.85
N THR A 62 18.59 10.60 9.25
CA THR A 62 19.88 10.64 8.54
C THR A 62 20.74 9.44 8.91
N PHE A 63 21.51 8.91 7.94
CA PHE A 63 22.44 7.82 8.16
C PHE A 63 23.49 8.15 9.23
N GLU A 64 24.06 9.37 9.17
CA GLU A 64 25.12 9.83 10.08
C GLU A 64 24.69 9.86 11.56
N SER A 65 23.38 9.98 11.81
CA SER A 65 22.82 9.97 13.16
C SER A 65 22.54 8.57 13.71
N ILE A 66 22.67 7.52 12.89
CA ILE A 66 22.46 6.14 13.30
C ILE A 66 23.75 5.61 13.94
N ASN A 67 23.63 5.10 15.18
CA ASN A 67 24.74 4.47 15.86
C ASN A 67 24.97 3.04 15.32
N MET A 68 25.89 2.92 14.37
CA MET A 68 26.30 1.66 13.75
C MET A 68 27.19 0.78 14.66
N ASP A 69 27.65 1.28 15.80
CA ASP A 69 28.28 0.43 16.83
C ASP A 69 27.24 -0.45 17.53
N ILE A 70 25.95 -0.11 17.43
CA ILE A 70 24.82 -0.94 17.86
C ILE A 70 24.15 -1.60 16.65
N ALA A 71 23.72 -0.81 15.66
CA ALA A 71 23.00 -1.30 14.48
C ALA A 71 23.89 -2.11 13.51
N TYR A 72 23.30 -2.83 12.56
CA TYR A 72 24.04 -3.62 11.57
C TYR A 72 23.32 -3.78 10.23
N PHE A 73 24.08 -3.90 9.14
CA PHE A 73 23.53 -4.18 7.81
C PHE A 73 23.23 -5.66 7.63
N GLN A 74 21.99 -6.00 7.25
CA GLN A 74 21.61 -7.38 6.92
C GLN A 74 20.24 -7.44 6.23
N SER A 75 20.13 -8.26 5.18
CA SER A 75 18.84 -8.68 4.62
C SER A 75 18.38 -10.00 5.24
N ARG A 76 17.06 -10.18 5.37
CA ARG A 76 16.51 -11.41 5.96
C ARG A 76 16.91 -12.65 5.17
N TYR A 77 17.26 -13.72 5.90
CA TYR A 77 17.69 -15.02 5.38
C TYR A 77 18.93 -14.96 4.47
N GLY A 78 19.73 -13.90 4.57
CA GLY A 78 20.89 -13.69 3.70
C GLY A 78 20.53 -13.51 2.22
N LYS A 79 19.28 -13.12 1.92
CA LYS A 79 18.80 -12.87 0.55
C LYS A 79 18.78 -11.37 0.28
N GLY A 80 19.80 -10.88 -0.42
CA GLY A 80 19.98 -9.47 -0.80
C GLY A 80 21.31 -8.91 -0.31
N ASP A 81 21.77 -7.81 -0.91
CA ASP A 81 23.10 -7.24 -0.71
C ASP A 81 23.21 -6.36 0.57
N GLY A 82 22.49 -6.73 1.65
CA GLY A 82 22.54 -5.97 2.91
C GLY A 82 21.83 -4.61 2.85
N GLU A 83 20.68 -4.55 2.18
CA GLU A 83 19.94 -3.31 1.89
C GLU A 83 19.26 -2.63 3.10
N TYR A 84 19.30 -3.27 4.26
CA TYR A 84 18.63 -2.80 5.47
C TYR A 84 19.61 -2.63 6.62
N ILE A 85 19.48 -1.52 7.33
CA ILE A 85 20.05 -1.34 8.66
C ILE A 85 19.09 -1.95 9.67
N ASN A 86 19.62 -2.70 10.63
CA ASN A 86 18.84 -3.39 11.65
C ASN A 86 19.26 -2.86 13.02
N CYS A 87 18.30 -2.29 13.73
CA CYS A 87 18.42 -1.81 15.10
C CYS A 87 17.88 -2.91 16.04
N PRO A 88 18.77 -3.68 16.69
CA PRO A 88 18.36 -4.80 17.53
C PRO A 88 17.77 -4.32 18.85
N MET A 89 16.84 -5.11 19.40
CA MET A 89 16.31 -4.92 20.75
C MET A 89 16.38 -6.24 21.51
N ASN A 90 16.89 -6.17 22.73
CA ASN A 90 16.68 -7.20 23.72
C ASN A 90 15.24 -7.13 24.27
N LYS A 91 14.88 -8.09 25.13
CA LYS A 91 13.52 -8.19 25.66
C LYS A 91 13.14 -6.97 26.51
N GLU A 92 14.05 -6.49 27.36
CA GLU A 92 13.80 -5.34 28.25
C GLU A 92 13.62 -4.05 27.45
N GLU A 93 14.52 -3.77 26.51
CA GLU A 93 14.44 -2.63 25.59
C GLU A 93 13.12 -2.60 24.83
N TYR A 94 12.69 -3.76 24.30
CA TYR A 94 11.40 -3.89 23.62
C TYR A 94 10.22 -3.51 24.53
N TYR A 95 10.17 -4.02 25.76
CA TYR A 95 9.04 -3.73 26.66
C TYR A 95 9.07 -2.27 27.15
N ASN A 96 10.25 -1.68 27.36
CA ASN A 96 10.38 -0.26 27.68
C ASN A 96 9.87 0.62 26.53
N PHE A 97 10.28 0.32 25.30
CA PHE A 97 9.78 1.00 24.10
C PHE A 97 8.27 0.82 23.93
N TYR A 98 7.76 -0.41 24.05
CA TYR A 98 6.33 -0.73 23.96
C TYR A 98 5.50 0.09 24.96
N ASN A 99 5.92 0.15 26.22
CA ASN A 99 5.20 0.84 27.28
C ASN A 99 5.10 2.34 27.03
N GLU A 100 6.16 2.95 26.49
CA GLU A 100 6.13 4.37 26.12
C GLU A 100 5.32 4.61 24.85
N LEU A 101 5.42 3.71 23.86
CA LEU A 101 4.69 3.81 22.60
C LEU A 101 3.17 3.80 22.78
N ILE A 102 2.63 2.92 23.63
CA ILE A 102 1.17 2.85 23.85
C ILE A 102 0.61 4.02 24.65
N LYS A 103 1.47 4.73 25.41
CA LYS A 103 1.10 5.91 26.20
C LYS A 103 1.30 7.22 25.45
N ALA A 104 2.02 7.18 24.34
CA ALA A 104 2.46 8.35 23.61
C ALA A 104 1.27 9.16 23.06
N GLU A 105 1.41 10.48 23.08
CA GLU A 105 0.35 11.37 22.60
C GLU A 105 0.22 11.32 21.08
N ARG A 106 -1.02 11.13 20.63
CA ARG A 106 -1.39 11.15 19.21
C ARG A 106 -1.86 12.54 18.80
N ALA A 107 -1.61 12.89 17.54
CA ALA A 107 -2.25 14.06 16.95
C ALA A 107 -3.77 13.84 16.94
N GLU A 108 -4.53 14.90 17.22
CA GLU A 108 -5.99 14.84 17.21
C GLU A 108 -6.48 14.57 15.79
N LEU A 109 -7.08 13.40 15.61
CA LEU A 109 -7.85 13.09 14.42
C LEU A 109 -9.24 13.72 14.58
N LYS A 110 -9.68 14.48 13.59
CA LYS A 110 -11.08 14.96 13.54
C LYS A 110 -12.01 13.73 13.58
N ASN A 111 -13.18 13.83 14.20
CA ASN A 111 -14.01 12.65 14.53
C ASN A 111 -14.36 11.75 13.32
N PHE A 112 -14.48 12.31 12.11
CA PHE A 112 -14.72 11.57 10.87
C PHE A 112 -13.49 10.78 10.34
N GLU A 113 -12.28 11.09 10.82
CA GLU A 113 -11.01 10.47 10.42
C GLU A 113 -10.75 9.18 11.21
N LYS A 114 -11.33 9.07 12.41
CA LYS A 114 -11.19 7.89 13.29
C LYS A 114 -11.84 6.63 12.72
N GLU A 115 -12.96 6.76 12.00
CA GLU A 115 -13.72 5.66 11.41
C GLU A 115 -13.12 5.12 10.10
N LYS A 116 -12.21 5.89 9.46
CA LYS A 116 -11.69 5.61 8.11
C LYS A 116 -10.19 5.25 8.09
N LEU A 117 -9.65 4.81 9.21
CA LEU A 117 -8.26 4.39 9.29
C LEU A 117 -8.08 3.07 8.52
N PHE A 118 -7.04 3.02 7.68
CA PHE A 118 -6.80 1.91 6.79
C PHE A 118 -6.08 0.74 7.49
N ASP A 119 -6.66 -0.46 7.41
CA ASP A 119 -6.20 -1.63 8.17
C ASP A 119 -4.82 -2.16 7.69
N ALA A 120 -4.39 -1.90 6.44
CA ALA A 120 -3.09 -2.37 5.95
C ALA A 120 -1.91 -1.43 6.27
N CYS A 121 -2.18 -0.15 6.59
CA CYS A 121 -1.19 0.84 7.07
C CYS A 121 -1.53 1.32 8.48
N MET A 122 -1.81 0.38 9.39
CA MET A 122 -2.07 0.71 10.79
C MET A 122 -0.86 1.41 11.43
N PRO A 123 -1.06 2.54 12.13
CA PRO A 123 -0.02 3.16 12.94
C PRO A 123 0.60 2.18 13.93
N ILE A 124 1.92 2.24 14.10
CA ILE A 124 2.70 1.35 14.96
C ILE A 124 2.17 1.35 16.41
N GLU A 125 1.72 2.50 16.92
CA GLU A 125 1.12 2.61 18.24
C GLU A 125 -0.23 1.87 18.34
N LYS A 126 -1.02 1.79 17.26
CA LYS A 126 -2.25 0.98 17.24
C LYS A 126 -1.94 -0.52 17.18
N ILE A 127 -0.93 -0.91 16.40
CA ILE A 127 -0.45 -2.31 16.35
C ILE A 127 -0.01 -2.75 17.76
N ALA A 128 0.73 -1.91 18.46
CA ALA A 128 1.15 -2.16 19.84
C ALA A 128 -0.07 -2.32 20.78
N MET A 129 -1.07 -1.43 20.70
CA MET A 129 -2.29 -1.51 21.52
C MET A 129 -3.09 -2.81 21.34
N SER A 130 -2.98 -3.50 20.20
CA SER A 130 -3.64 -4.79 19.97
C SER A 130 -3.02 -5.94 20.77
N GLY A 131 -1.82 -5.77 21.32
CA GLY A 131 -1.21 -6.73 22.24
C GLY A 131 0.30 -6.56 22.36
N GLU A 132 0.82 -6.88 23.55
CA GLU A 132 2.23 -6.62 23.91
C GLU A 132 3.27 -7.28 23.00
N LYS A 133 2.93 -8.38 22.32
CA LYS A 133 3.85 -9.10 21.41
C LYS A 133 3.54 -8.87 19.93
N THR A 134 2.47 -8.17 19.60
CA THR A 134 1.96 -8.03 18.23
C THR A 134 3.04 -7.49 17.29
N MET A 135 3.82 -6.50 17.75
CA MET A 135 4.91 -5.92 16.96
C MET A 135 5.99 -6.94 16.58
N THR A 136 6.28 -7.93 17.43
CA THR A 136 7.30 -8.98 17.16
C THR A 136 6.84 -10.01 16.11
N PHE A 137 5.54 -10.02 15.76
CA PHE A 137 5.02 -10.81 14.65
C PHE A 137 4.83 -9.99 13.36
N GLY A 138 4.84 -8.66 13.47
CA GLY A 138 4.71 -7.69 12.38
C GLY A 138 5.98 -6.87 12.16
N PRO A 139 5.95 -5.55 12.40
CA PRO A 139 7.02 -4.63 11.98
C PRO A 139 8.36 -4.85 12.69
N LEU A 140 8.37 -5.36 13.92
CA LEU A 140 9.58 -5.59 14.73
C LEU A 140 10.04 -7.06 14.71
N LYS A 141 9.55 -7.86 13.76
CA LYS A 141 9.84 -9.30 13.72
C LYS A 141 11.33 -9.57 13.54
N PRO A 142 11.99 -10.38 14.38
CA PRO A 142 13.43 -10.66 14.23
C PRO A 142 13.72 -11.81 13.24
N LYS A 143 12.71 -12.60 12.87
CA LYS A 143 12.88 -13.84 12.10
C LYS A 143 13.65 -13.65 10.79
N GLY A 144 14.71 -14.44 10.61
CA GLY A 144 15.57 -14.39 9.44
C GLY A 144 16.75 -13.41 9.56
N LEU A 145 16.93 -12.78 10.72
CA LEU A 145 18.09 -11.94 11.03
C LEU A 145 18.91 -12.62 12.12
N ILE A 146 20.23 -12.59 11.97
CA ILE A 146 21.19 -13.06 12.98
C ILE A 146 22.13 -11.90 13.22
N ASN A 147 22.15 -11.40 14.45
CA ASN A 147 22.96 -10.26 14.85
C ASN A 147 24.44 -10.66 14.79
N PRO A 148 25.25 -10.03 13.92
CA PRO A 148 26.65 -10.39 13.74
C PRO A 148 27.52 -10.05 14.95
N LYS A 149 27.02 -9.27 15.90
CA LYS A 149 27.75 -8.88 17.12
C LYS A 149 27.52 -9.87 18.27
N THR A 150 26.45 -10.66 18.22
CA THR A 150 26.08 -11.61 19.28
C THR A 150 25.93 -13.05 18.80
N ASP A 151 26.01 -13.28 17.49
CA ASP A 151 25.76 -14.54 16.79
C ASP A 151 24.40 -15.19 17.14
N LYS A 152 23.42 -14.36 17.49
CA LYS A 152 22.09 -14.79 17.92
C LYS A 152 21.00 -13.94 17.25
N MET A 153 19.79 -14.47 17.24
CA MET A 153 18.61 -13.71 16.84
C MET A 153 18.15 -12.84 18.03
N ASP A 154 17.96 -11.54 17.80
CA ASP A 154 17.45 -10.62 18.82
C ASP A 154 15.97 -10.88 19.15
N TYR A 155 15.47 -10.25 20.22
CA TYR A 155 14.07 -10.39 20.61
C TYR A 155 13.13 -9.65 19.64
N ALA A 156 13.55 -8.47 19.21
CA ALA A 156 12.87 -7.63 18.23
C ALA A 156 13.91 -6.85 17.41
N VAL A 157 13.55 -6.42 16.20
CA VAL A 157 14.44 -5.64 15.33
C VAL A 157 13.64 -4.57 14.60
N VAL A 158 14.08 -3.32 14.69
CA VAL A 158 13.60 -2.24 13.82
C VAL A 158 14.46 -2.20 12.57
N GLN A 159 13.85 -2.29 11.39
CA GLN A 159 14.60 -2.21 10.13
C GLN A 159 14.51 -0.79 9.56
N LEU A 160 15.59 -0.31 8.99
CA LEU A 160 15.63 0.92 8.22
C LEU A 160 16.03 0.61 6.78
N ARG A 161 15.35 1.25 5.82
CA ARG A 161 15.61 1.09 4.39
C ARG A 161 16.11 2.41 3.82
N GLN A 162 17.12 2.34 2.97
CA GLN A 162 17.59 3.49 2.21
C GLN A 162 16.45 4.12 1.42
N ASP A 163 16.26 5.43 1.57
CA ASP A 163 15.18 6.21 0.95
C ASP A 163 15.69 7.07 -0.22
N ASP A 164 16.95 7.49 -0.19
CA ASP A 164 17.59 8.31 -1.22
C ASP A 164 18.64 7.53 -2.02
N LYS A 165 19.04 8.05 -3.19
CA LYS A 165 20.06 7.41 -4.04
C LYS A 165 21.46 7.44 -3.42
N GLU A 166 21.76 8.46 -2.60
CA GLU A 166 23.10 8.66 -2.04
C GLU A 166 23.33 7.88 -0.74
N GLY A 167 22.29 7.29 -0.16
CA GLY A 167 22.40 6.51 1.08
C GLY A 167 22.53 7.39 2.32
N LYS A 168 22.04 8.65 2.25
CA LYS A 168 22.07 9.58 3.37
C LYS A 168 20.81 9.51 4.23
N LEU A 169 19.71 9.03 3.66
CA LEU A 169 18.38 9.04 4.27
C LEU A 169 17.83 7.63 4.40
N TYR A 170 17.31 7.33 5.59
CA TYR A 170 16.79 6.01 5.93
C TYR A 170 15.38 6.11 6.50
N ASN A 171 14.45 5.41 5.86
CA ASN A 171 13.06 5.26 6.30
C ASN A 171 12.96 4.16 7.37
N ILE A 172 12.23 4.42 8.46
CA ILE A 172 11.99 3.42 9.51
C ILE A 172 10.85 2.49 9.06
N VAL A 173 11.18 1.25 8.68
CA VAL A 173 10.26 0.32 8.03
C VAL A 173 9.17 -0.13 9.00
N GLY A 174 7.91 0.03 8.63
CA GLY A 174 6.77 -0.41 9.44
C GLY A 174 6.41 0.53 10.59
N PHE A 175 6.97 1.75 10.60
CA PHE A 175 6.75 2.77 11.63
C PHE A 175 5.83 3.89 11.15
N GLN A 176 4.87 3.55 10.29
CA GLN A 176 3.72 4.41 10.03
C GLN A 176 3.15 4.89 11.38
N THR A 177 2.92 6.19 11.56
CA THR A 177 2.48 6.72 12.88
C THR A 177 1.59 7.96 12.80
N ASN A 178 0.73 8.14 13.80
CA ASN A 178 -0.03 9.38 14.08
C ASN A 178 0.39 10.03 15.41
N LEU A 179 1.55 9.68 15.95
CA LEU A 179 2.08 10.35 17.14
C LEU A 179 2.39 11.83 16.84
N LYS A 180 2.24 12.70 17.84
CA LYS A 180 2.74 14.09 17.75
C LYS A 180 4.25 14.07 17.49
N PHE A 181 4.79 15.05 16.77
CA PHE A 181 6.22 15.05 16.40
C PHE A 181 7.16 14.99 17.61
N GLY A 182 6.83 15.67 18.71
CA GLY A 182 7.60 15.56 19.96
C GLY A 182 7.63 14.14 20.53
N GLU A 183 6.51 13.42 20.41
CA GLU A 183 6.38 12.03 20.85
C GLU A 183 7.10 11.06 19.92
N GLN A 184 7.06 11.29 18.61
CA GLN A 184 7.86 10.51 17.66
C GLN A 184 9.34 10.61 18.00
N LYS A 185 9.86 11.83 18.19
CA LYS A 185 11.25 12.04 18.59
C LYS A 185 11.56 11.32 19.90
N ARG A 186 10.73 11.52 20.93
CA ARG A 186 10.94 10.93 22.27
C ARG A 186 10.94 9.40 22.24
N VAL A 187 9.92 8.80 21.63
CA VAL A 187 9.69 7.35 21.66
C VAL A 187 10.62 6.63 20.69
N PHE A 188 10.81 7.12 19.47
CA PHE A 188 11.66 6.44 18.49
C PHE A 188 13.15 6.57 18.80
N SER A 189 13.56 7.59 19.57
CA SER A 189 14.93 7.65 20.10
C SER A 189 15.21 6.63 21.21
N MET A 190 14.20 5.88 21.69
CA MET A 190 14.43 4.74 22.61
C MET A 190 14.87 3.47 21.88
N ILE A 191 14.85 3.47 20.55
CA ILE A 191 15.27 2.32 19.74
C ILE A 191 16.81 2.29 19.76
N PRO A 192 17.44 1.16 20.14
CA PRO A 192 18.89 1.05 20.15
C PRO A 192 19.49 1.32 18.76
N GLY A 193 20.46 2.21 18.69
CA GLY A 193 21.01 2.70 17.43
C GLY A 193 20.41 4.03 16.95
N LEU A 194 19.28 4.48 17.50
CA LEU A 194 18.59 5.72 17.12
C LEU A 194 18.52 6.75 18.26
N GLU A 195 19.35 6.60 19.30
CA GLU A 195 19.32 7.44 20.51
C GLU A 195 19.55 8.93 20.21
N ASN A 196 20.36 9.19 19.17
CA ASN A 196 20.69 10.54 18.70
C ASN A 196 20.16 10.78 17.28
N ALA A 197 19.15 10.03 16.84
CA ALA A 197 18.67 10.10 15.46
C ALA A 197 18.18 11.51 15.10
N GLU A 198 18.62 11.98 13.93
CA GLU A 198 18.18 13.23 13.35
C GLU A 198 17.02 12.96 12.40
N PHE A 199 15.81 13.32 12.81
CA PHE A 199 14.59 13.16 12.02
C PHE A 199 14.49 14.30 11.00
N VAL A 200 14.77 14.00 9.73
CA VAL A 200 14.57 14.94 8.61
C VAL A 200 13.10 15.01 8.19
N ARG A 201 12.33 13.96 8.48
CA ARG A 201 10.88 13.92 8.25
C ARG A 201 10.21 13.08 9.32
N TYR A 202 9.21 13.65 9.98
CA TYR A 202 8.33 12.91 10.89
C TYR A 202 7.25 12.16 10.12
N GLY A 203 6.75 11.08 10.70
CA GLY A 203 5.58 10.39 10.20
C GLY A 203 4.33 11.25 10.32
N VAL A 204 3.44 11.16 9.34
CA VAL A 204 2.19 11.92 9.28
C VAL A 204 1.08 11.06 8.69
N MET A 205 -0.17 11.32 9.06
CA MET A 205 -1.32 10.75 8.37
C MET A 205 -1.57 11.54 7.07
N HIS A 206 -1.34 10.92 5.92
CA HIS A 206 -1.76 11.41 4.62
C HIS A 206 -3.20 11.01 4.34
N ARG A 207 -4.01 11.97 3.87
CA ARG A 207 -5.33 11.70 3.30
C ARG A 207 -5.13 11.14 1.89
N ASN A 208 -5.52 9.89 1.67
CA ASN A 208 -5.54 9.24 0.36
C ASN A 208 -6.97 9.17 -0.15
N THR A 209 -7.19 9.72 -1.34
CA THR A 209 -8.49 9.68 -2.02
C THR A 209 -8.73 8.31 -2.66
N PHE A 210 -9.91 7.73 -2.40
CA PHE A 210 -10.44 6.57 -3.12
C PHE A 210 -11.97 6.60 -3.10
N ILE A 211 -12.58 6.04 -4.13
CA ILE A 211 -14.03 5.94 -4.23
C ILE A 211 -14.52 4.63 -3.62
N ASN A 212 -15.78 4.56 -3.18
CA ASN A 212 -16.40 3.28 -2.83
C ASN A 212 -16.72 2.45 -4.08
N SER A 213 -15.68 1.96 -4.73
CA SER A 213 -15.75 1.24 -5.99
C SER A 213 -16.68 0.04 -5.93
N THR A 214 -16.83 -0.59 -4.76
CA THR A 214 -17.72 -1.75 -4.58
C THR A 214 -19.19 -1.42 -4.83
N LYS A 215 -19.58 -0.16 -4.55
CA LYS A 215 -20.91 0.37 -4.86
C LYS A 215 -20.95 1.01 -6.24
N LEU A 216 -19.92 1.75 -6.60
CA LEU A 216 -19.90 2.66 -7.74
C LEU A 216 -19.52 2.00 -9.08
N LEU A 217 -18.65 0.99 -9.07
CA LEU A 217 -18.08 0.40 -10.28
C LEU A 217 -18.65 -0.98 -10.61
N ASP A 218 -18.84 -1.25 -11.90
CA ASP A 218 -19.08 -2.60 -12.41
C ASP A 218 -17.76 -3.36 -12.66
N LYS A 219 -17.86 -4.61 -13.13
CA LYS A 219 -16.69 -5.48 -13.37
C LYS A 219 -15.79 -5.05 -14.54
N THR A 220 -16.18 -4.03 -15.31
CA THR A 220 -15.35 -3.39 -16.34
C THR A 220 -14.60 -2.15 -15.81
N LEU A 221 -14.82 -1.81 -14.53
CA LEU A 221 -14.36 -0.59 -13.86
C LEU A 221 -15.04 0.71 -14.35
N LYS A 222 -16.20 0.57 -15.00
CA LYS A 222 -17.09 1.68 -15.39
C LYS A 222 -17.98 2.07 -14.22
N LEU A 223 -18.31 3.36 -14.10
CA LEU A 223 -19.36 3.81 -13.19
C LEU A 223 -20.72 3.20 -13.57
N LYS A 224 -21.44 2.67 -12.58
CA LYS A 224 -22.79 2.11 -12.78
C LYS A 224 -23.83 3.15 -13.16
N ASN A 225 -23.66 4.39 -12.72
CA ASN A 225 -24.60 5.49 -12.94
C ASN A 225 -24.21 6.43 -14.09
N LYS A 226 -23.01 6.26 -14.68
CA LYS A 226 -22.52 7.12 -15.76
C LYS A 226 -21.67 6.31 -16.72
N ASP A 227 -22.26 5.98 -17.87
CA ASP A 227 -21.65 5.02 -18.78
C ASP A 227 -20.32 5.49 -19.39
N ASN A 228 -20.06 6.79 -19.52
CA ASN A 228 -18.84 7.29 -20.17
C ASN A 228 -17.64 7.45 -19.22
N VAL A 229 -17.76 7.08 -17.94
CA VAL A 229 -16.70 7.29 -16.94
C VAL A 229 -16.23 5.96 -16.35
N TYR A 230 -14.92 5.76 -16.33
CA TYR A 230 -14.23 4.63 -15.75
C TYR A 230 -13.24 5.11 -14.69
N PHE A 231 -12.91 4.25 -13.74
CA PHE A 231 -11.87 4.53 -12.73
C PHE A 231 -10.82 3.42 -12.74
N ALA A 232 -9.56 3.78 -12.55
CA ALA A 232 -8.46 2.84 -12.46
C ALA A 232 -7.36 3.34 -11.51
N GLY A 233 -6.47 2.45 -11.08
CA GLY A 233 -5.41 2.84 -10.16
C GLY A 233 -5.85 2.93 -8.71
N GLN A 234 -5.06 3.61 -7.88
CA GLN A 234 -5.28 3.65 -6.42
C GLN A 234 -6.62 4.29 -6.01
N ILE A 235 -7.20 5.14 -6.85
CA ILE A 235 -8.50 5.75 -6.57
C ILE A 235 -9.64 4.72 -6.52
N THR A 236 -9.47 3.51 -7.07
CA THR A 236 -10.46 2.42 -6.96
C THR A 236 -10.29 1.58 -5.70
N GLY A 237 -9.36 1.93 -4.81
CA GLY A 237 -8.99 1.09 -3.66
C GLY A 237 -8.04 -0.07 -4.02
N GLY A 238 -7.51 -0.15 -5.23
CA GLY A 238 -6.40 -1.07 -5.54
C GLY A 238 -5.05 -0.51 -5.10
N GLU A 239 -4.27 -1.21 -4.29
CA GLU A 239 -3.00 -0.70 -3.76
C GLU A 239 -1.75 -1.25 -4.45
N GLY A 240 -0.74 -0.39 -4.55
CA GLY A 240 0.57 -0.69 -5.12
C GLY A 240 0.64 -0.47 -6.63
N TYR A 241 1.85 -0.19 -7.12
CA TYR A 241 2.08 0.17 -8.52
C TYR A 241 1.61 -0.91 -9.51
N VAL A 242 1.83 -2.19 -9.19
CA VAL A 242 1.44 -3.31 -10.06
C VAL A 242 -0.09 -3.40 -10.19
N THR A 243 -0.82 -3.22 -9.09
CA THR A 243 -2.28 -3.17 -9.09
C THR A 243 -2.80 -1.98 -9.89
N ALA A 244 -2.15 -0.83 -9.77
CA ALA A 244 -2.53 0.36 -10.52
C ALA A 244 -2.32 0.18 -12.04
N ILE A 245 -1.19 -0.41 -12.45
CA ILE A 245 -0.93 -0.76 -13.85
C ILE A 245 -1.96 -1.76 -14.36
N ALA A 246 -2.24 -2.81 -13.58
CA ALA A 246 -3.18 -3.87 -13.98
C ALA A 246 -4.61 -3.34 -14.16
N THR A 247 -5.11 -2.53 -13.22
CA THR A 247 -6.44 -1.93 -13.32
C THR A 247 -6.52 -0.88 -14.42
N GLY A 248 -5.47 -0.10 -14.66
CA GLY A 248 -5.38 0.83 -15.79
C GLY A 248 -5.47 0.12 -17.13
N MET A 249 -4.68 -0.94 -17.33
CA MET A 249 -4.75 -1.79 -18.51
C MET A 249 -6.14 -2.41 -18.68
N TYR A 250 -6.71 -2.96 -17.60
CA TYR A 250 -8.00 -3.62 -17.62
C TYR A 250 -9.15 -2.68 -18.00
N ALA A 251 -9.17 -1.45 -17.46
CA ALA A 251 -10.13 -0.42 -17.85
C ALA A 251 -9.95 0.00 -19.31
N ALA A 252 -8.71 0.22 -19.76
CA ALA A 252 -8.41 0.61 -21.13
C ALA A 252 -8.83 -0.44 -22.16
N ILE A 253 -8.61 -1.73 -21.89
CA ILE A 253 -9.08 -2.83 -22.75
C ILE A 253 -10.61 -2.79 -22.85
N ASN A 254 -11.33 -2.63 -21.74
CA ASN A 254 -12.79 -2.55 -21.77
C ASN A 254 -13.31 -1.31 -22.51
N VAL A 255 -12.62 -0.17 -22.41
CA VAL A 255 -12.92 1.03 -23.22
C VAL A 255 -12.70 0.75 -24.71
N ALA A 256 -11.60 0.11 -25.09
CA ALA A 256 -11.30 -0.25 -26.48
C ALA A 256 -12.35 -1.22 -27.04
N ASN A 257 -12.69 -2.27 -26.29
CA ASN A 257 -13.70 -3.24 -26.70
C ASN A 257 -15.05 -2.56 -26.92
N ARG A 258 -15.45 -1.64 -26.03
CA ARG A 258 -16.69 -0.88 -26.19
C ARG A 258 -16.68 -0.04 -27.46
N LEU A 259 -15.58 0.67 -27.75
CA LEU A 259 -15.46 1.49 -28.96
C LEU A 259 -15.53 0.64 -30.24
N ASN A 260 -15.06 -0.61 -30.17
CA ASN A 260 -15.09 -1.56 -31.28
C ASN A 260 -16.37 -2.42 -31.36
N GLY A 261 -17.30 -2.27 -30.40
CA GLY A 261 -18.49 -3.14 -30.32
C GLY A 261 -18.17 -4.60 -29.97
N GLU A 262 -17.03 -4.83 -29.32
CA GLU A 262 -16.58 -6.14 -28.87
C GLU A 262 -17.11 -6.49 -27.47
N LYS A 263 -16.93 -7.74 -27.07
CA LYS A 263 -17.36 -8.22 -25.75
C LYS A 263 -16.49 -7.62 -24.64
N GLU A 264 -17.09 -7.39 -23.48
CA GLU A 264 -16.39 -6.97 -22.27
C GLU A 264 -15.27 -7.96 -21.90
N PHE A 265 -14.12 -7.42 -21.52
CA PHE A 265 -12.99 -8.19 -21.02
C PHE A 265 -13.12 -8.39 -19.52
N ILE A 266 -13.63 -9.57 -19.13
CA ILE A 266 -13.84 -9.96 -17.74
C ILE A 266 -12.92 -11.11 -17.34
N LEU A 267 -12.15 -10.91 -16.27
CA LEU A 267 -11.32 -11.97 -15.68
C LEU A 267 -11.94 -12.51 -14.39
N GLU A 268 -11.83 -13.82 -14.20
CA GLU A 268 -12.21 -14.48 -12.96
C GLU A 268 -11.12 -14.31 -11.88
N ASP A 269 -11.55 -14.46 -10.61
CA ASP A 269 -10.72 -14.52 -9.40
C ASP A 269 -9.75 -15.73 -9.35
N ILE A 270 -9.62 -16.46 -10.46
CA ILE A 270 -8.55 -17.44 -10.71
C ILE A 270 -7.19 -16.74 -10.88
N SER A 271 -7.19 -15.52 -11.41
CA SER A 271 -6.01 -14.68 -11.61
C SER A 271 -5.95 -13.55 -10.59
N GLU A 272 -4.76 -13.03 -10.31
CA GLU A 272 -4.60 -11.87 -9.42
C GLU A 272 -5.35 -10.63 -9.93
N ILE A 273 -5.33 -10.39 -11.25
CA ILE A 273 -6.02 -9.24 -11.88
C ILE A 273 -7.55 -9.40 -11.73
N GLY A 274 -8.10 -10.57 -12.05
CA GLY A 274 -9.53 -10.81 -11.86
C GLY A 274 -9.94 -10.81 -10.38
N ALA A 275 -9.09 -11.31 -9.49
CA ALA A 275 -9.34 -11.31 -8.05
C ALA A 275 -9.38 -9.90 -7.49
N ILE A 276 -8.43 -9.03 -7.87
CA ILE A 276 -8.43 -7.65 -7.40
C ILE A 276 -9.59 -6.84 -8.00
N VAL A 277 -9.92 -7.03 -9.28
CA VAL A 277 -11.10 -6.41 -9.89
C VAL A 277 -12.37 -6.85 -9.19
N ASN A 278 -12.52 -8.15 -8.90
CA ASN A 278 -13.68 -8.65 -8.16
C ASN A 278 -13.70 -8.06 -6.73
N TYR A 279 -12.56 -7.98 -6.05
CA TYR A 279 -12.48 -7.40 -4.72
C TYR A 279 -12.90 -5.93 -4.69
N ILE A 280 -12.47 -5.11 -5.64
CA ILE A 280 -12.84 -3.68 -5.66
C ILE A 280 -14.24 -3.42 -6.22
N THR A 281 -14.91 -4.40 -6.85
CA THR A 281 -16.25 -4.20 -7.47
C THR A 281 -17.39 -4.95 -6.76
N GLU A 282 -17.08 -5.96 -5.94
CA GLU A 282 -18.07 -6.69 -5.16
C GLU A 282 -18.48 -5.92 -3.89
N GLU A 283 -19.78 -5.67 -3.73
CA GLU A 283 -20.34 -4.84 -2.64
C GLU A 283 -19.94 -5.34 -1.24
N LYS A 284 -19.45 -4.42 -0.40
CA LYS A 284 -18.99 -4.71 0.97
C LYS A 284 -19.60 -3.74 1.97
N LYS A 285 -19.91 -4.24 3.18
CA LYS A 285 -20.34 -3.40 4.31
C LYS A 285 -19.24 -2.42 4.75
N LYS A 286 -17.99 -2.88 4.80
CA LYS A 286 -16.80 -2.07 5.10
C LYS A 286 -15.76 -2.33 4.01
N PHE A 287 -15.75 -1.49 2.97
CA PHE A 287 -14.74 -1.55 1.92
C PHE A 287 -13.43 -0.94 2.44
N GLN A 288 -12.31 -1.57 2.11
CA GLN A 288 -10.96 -1.11 2.41
C GLN A 288 -10.11 -1.34 1.16
N PRO A 289 -9.16 -0.44 0.86
CA PRO A 289 -8.18 -0.69 -0.17
C PRO A 289 -7.42 -2.02 0.00
N MET A 290 -6.92 -2.59 -1.09
CA MET A 290 -6.22 -3.88 -1.06
C MET A 290 -5.17 -3.95 -2.15
N GLY A 291 -3.99 -4.45 -1.80
CA GLY A 291 -2.94 -4.80 -2.75
C GLY A 291 -3.00 -6.26 -3.19
N ALA A 292 -2.15 -6.62 -4.13
CA ALA A 292 -2.06 -7.98 -4.64
C ALA A 292 -1.74 -9.00 -3.52
N ASN A 293 -2.53 -10.07 -3.39
CA ASN A 293 -2.31 -11.12 -2.40
C ASN A 293 -3.00 -12.45 -2.75
N PHE A 294 -2.35 -13.56 -2.41
CA PHE A 294 -2.91 -14.90 -2.62
C PHE A 294 -4.19 -15.21 -1.81
N GLY A 295 -4.59 -14.35 -0.87
CA GLY A 295 -5.78 -14.54 -0.05
C GLY A 295 -7.08 -14.22 -0.78
N ILE A 296 -7.02 -13.38 -1.82
CA ILE A 296 -8.19 -13.00 -2.65
C ILE A 296 -8.30 -13.83 -3.93
N ILE A 297 -7.26 -14.57 -4.31
CA ILE A 297 -7.33 -15.53 -5.41
C ILE A 297 -8.16 -16.74 -4.95
N ARG A 298 -9.06 -17.21 -5.83
CA ARG A 298 -9.85 -18.43 -5.66
C ARG A 298 -8.98 -19.57 -5.13
N SER A 299 -9.44 -20.30 -4.12
CA SER A 299 -8.65 -21.41 -3.58
C SER A 299 -8.46 -22.56 -4.58
N LEU A 300 -7.49 -23.44 -4.30
CA LEU A 300 -7.39 -24.74 -4.95
C LEU A 300 -8.40 -25.69 -4.29
N ASP A 301 -8.93 -26.65 -5.05
CA ASP A 301 -9.82 -27.69 -4.51
C ASP A 301 -9.06 -28.62 -3.55
N GLU A 302 -7.75 -28.76 -3.74
CA GLU A 302 -6.85 -29.54 -2.89
C GLU A 302 -6.35 -28.74 -1.68
N ASN A 303 -6.35 -29.38 -0.50
CA ASN A 303 -5.77 -28.79 0.70
C ASN A 303 -4.26 -29.06 0.79
N ILE A 304 -3.45 -28.09 0.36
CA ILE A 304 -1.98 -28.17 0.42
C ILE A 304 -1.48 -27.50 1.72
N ARG A 305 -0.86 -28.28 2.60
CA ARG A 305 -0.30 -27.79 3.88
C ARG A 305 0.94 -26.91 3.70
N ASP A 306 1.80 -27.25 2.74
CA ASP A 306 2.98 -26.42 2.45
C ASP A 306 2.56 -25.14 1.70
N LYS A 307 2.71 -24.01 2.39
CA LYS A 307 2.37 -22.68 1.88
C LYS A 307 3.13 -22.33 0.60
N LYS A 308 4.40 -22.74 0.48
CA LYS A 308 5.22 -22.43 -0.69
C LYS A 308 4.69 -23.17 -1.92
N GLU A 309 4.43 -24.47 -1.76
CA GLU A 309 3.84 -25.28 -2.83
C GLU A 309 2.43 -24.82 -3.19
N LYS A 310 1.59 -24.47 -2.20
CA LYS A 310 0.26 -23.90 -2.44
C LYS A 310 0.33 -22.66 -3.34
N TYR A 311 1.22 -21.72 -3.03
CA TYR A 311 1.36 -20.48 -3.80
C TYR A 311 1.93 -20.73 -5.20
N ARG A 312 2.87 -21.66 -5.34
CA ARG A 312 3.39 -22.08 -6.64
C ARG A 312 2.27 -22.63 -7.53
N ARG A 313 1.41 -23.50 -6.99
CA ARG A 313 0.28 -24.11 -7.71
C ARG A 313 -0.79 -23.08 -8.09
N LEU A 314 -1.13 -22.16 -7.17
CA LEU A 314 -2.03 -21.04 -7.46
C LEU A 314 -1.50 -20.18 -8.61
N SER A 315 -0.23 -19.81 -8.56
CA SER A 315 0.42 -19.02 -9.61
C SER A 315 0.43 -19.73 -10.96
N GLN A 316 0.75 -21.02 -10.99
CA GLN A 316 0.73 -21.82 -12.23
C GLN A 316 -0.67 -21.85 -12.85
N ARG A 317 -1.71 -22.13 -12.05
CA ARG A 317 -3.11 -22.13 -12.52
C ARG A 317 -3.53 -20.76 -13.07
N ALA A 318 -3.16 -19.68 -12.38
CA ALA A 318 -3.45 -18.31 -12.81
C ALA A 318 -2.80 -18.00 -14.17
N ILE A 319 -1.52 -18.36 -14.36
CA ILE A 319 -0.80 -18.14 -15.63
C ILE A 319 -1.43 -18.95 -16.76
N GLU A 320 -1.77 -20.21 -16.53
CA GLU A 320 -2.44 -21.07 -17.53
C GLU A 320 -3.82 -20.54 -17.91
N TYR A 321 -4.57 -20.01 -16.94
CA TYR A 321 -5.84 -19.33 -17.18
C TYR A 321 -5.65 -18.07 -18.04
N LEU A 322 -4.75 -17.17 -17.66
CA LEU A 322 -4.50 -15.92 -18.40
C LEU A 322 -4.03 -16.19 -19.84
N LYS A 323 -3.18 -17.20 -20.07
CA LYS A 323 -2.77 -17.60 -21.42
C LYS A 323 -3.92 -18.06 -22.32
N LYS A 324 -5.03 -18.55 -21.74
CA LYS A 324 -6.24 -18.93 -22.48
C LYS A 324 -7.17 -17.73 -22.66
N SER A 325 -7.34 -16.92 -21.61
CA SER A 325 -8.27 -15.79 -21.59
C SER A 325 -7.79 -14.56 -22.37
N ILE A 326 -6.48 -14.42 -22.59
CA ILE A 326 -5.87 -13.27 -23.30
C ILE A 326 -5.47 -13.66 -24.74
N LYS A 327 -5.69 -14.91 -25.18
CA LYS A 327 -5.45 -15.29 -26.57
C LYS A 327 -6.46 -14.59 -27.49
N GLY A 328 -6.00 -13.54 -28.18
CA GLY A 328 -6.81 -12.77 -29.13
C GLY A 328 -7.37 -11.45 -28.59
N VAL A 329 -6.87 -10.97 -27.45
CA VAL A 329 -6.96 -9.55 -27.05
C VAL A 329 -5.81 -8.78 -27.68
#